data_AF-A0A8E2EI46-F1
#
_entry.id   AF-A0A8E2EI46-F1
#
_cell.length_a   1.000
_cell.length_b   1.000
_cell.length_c   1.000
_cell.angle_alpha   90.00
_cell.angle_beta   90.00
_cell.angle_gamma   90.00
#
_symmetry.space_group_name_H-M   'P 1'
#
loop_
_entity.id
_entity.type
_entity.pdbx_description
1 polymer ?
#
loop_
_entity_poly.entity_id
_entity_poly.type
_entity_poly.pdbx_seq_one_letter_code
_entity_poly.pdbx_strand_id
1 'polypeptide(L)'
;MAGASDKARFYLEQSVPELQEFERKGIFSKEEITTITKKRSDFEHTLNSRGSRPSDYVRYAEFETNLEALRRKRVKRLGVKASGHNGQKRIFFILSRGTRKFHADIGLWMEYIEFARKEKAYKKLNDILTSVLRLHPAKPDLWIYAAHCSMDTQADMTSARSYMQRGLRFCKNSKLMWLEYAKLETIYIAKIAGRRKILGLDIDRTQKVGEDGPNSDMVALPEITAEDINPSLNKDDAVDEIALQNLAAAPVFTGAIPIAIFDAAMKQFQDETRFAGQFFDMFAQFDRLPCIQHILKHVVGYLNQVSPDSITTAICMFRSPLIGIESVSPQFASALGQSLDRLNTSLRKLSSLKADLSKSAIQWILPIILTEIDMDPSIKKVLLSSLRKFCRILDETKGTSQTNGDLLADFIRNLRENGQEKDATYLERIGSKQSSANEKTLQAQDALVR
;
A
#
# COMPACT_ATOMS: atom_id res chain seq x y z
N MET A 1 10.29 49.29 -4.75
CA MET A 1 9.92 47.98 -4.15
C MET A 1 9.89 48.15 -2.65
N ALA A 2 8.77 47.88 -1.97
CA ALA A 2 8.68 47.98 -0.51
C ALA A 2 9.78 47.14 0.17
N GLY A 3 10.47 47.73 1.15
CA GLY A 3 11.59 47.09 1.85
C GLY A 3 11.14 45.83 2.60
N ALA A 4 12.10 44.96 2.97
CA ALA A 4 11.80 43.77 3.78
C ALA A 4 11.11 44.13 5.12
N SER A 5 11.48 45.29 5.68
CA SER A 5 10.86 45.85 6.90
C SER A 5 9.43 46.31 6.67
N ASP A 6 9.12 46.95 5.53
CA ASP A 6 7.76 47.42 5.23
C ASP A 6 6.81 46.25 5.01
N LYS A 7 7.30 45.17 4.36
CA LYS A 7 6.52 43.93 4.18
C LYS A 7 6.26 43.23 5.51
N ALA A 8 7.26 43.16 6.40
CA ALA A 8 7.08 42.59 7.73
C ALA A 8 6.05 43.39 8.54
N ARG A 9 6.14 44.73 8.52
CA ARG A 9 5.18 45.62 9.17
C ARG A 9 3.75 45.41 8.68
N PHE A 10 3.55 45.30 7.36
CA PHE A 10 2.23 45.03 6.78
C PHE A 10 1.60 43.73 7.31
N TYR A 11 2.36 42.63 7.41
CA TYR A 11 1.83 41.36 7.93
C TYR A 11 1.56 41.41 9.44
N LEU A 12 2.37 42.15 10.20
CA LEU A 12 2.14 42.38 11.63
C LEU A 12 0.86 43.18 11.86
N GLU A 13 0.62 44.24 11.09
CA GLU A 13 -0.62 45.04 11.15
C GLU A 13 -1.86 44.18 10.87
N GLN A 14 -1.79 43.24 9.94
CA GLN A 14 -2.87 42.29 9.67
C GLN A 14 -3.20 41.37 10.86
N SER A 15 -2.25 41.16 11.79
CA SER A 15 -2.44 40.34 12.98
C SER A 15 -3.01 41.09 14.19
N VAL A 16 -3.00 42.42 14.17
CA VAL A 16 -3.42 43.27 15.29
C VAL A 16 -4.88 43.07 15.68
N PRO A 17 -5.87 43.02 14.75
CA PRO A 17 -7.27 42.86 15.13
C PRO A 17 -7.54 41.54 15.88
N GLU A 18 -6.83 40.48 15.52
CA GLU A 18 -6.93 39.17 16.17
C GLU A 18 -6.39 39.22 17.60
N LEU A 19 -5.24 39.86 17.81
CA LEU A 19 -4.63 40.00 19.14
C LEU A 19 -5.49 40.88 20.07
N GLN A 20 -6.07 41.97 19.56
CA GLN A 20 -7.01 42.80 20.31
C GLN A 20 -8.26 42.01 20.72
N GLU A 21 -8.74 41.11 19.87
CA GLU A 21 -9.87 40.26 20.22
C GLU A 21 -9.52 39.26 21.33
N PHE A 22 -8.32 38.68 21.28
CA PHE A 22 -7.83 37.78 22.33
C PHE A 22 -7.71 38.47 23.68
N GLU A 23 -7.31 39.74 23.68
CA GLU A 23 -7.27 40.60 24.86
C GLU A 23 -8.69 40.87 25.40
N ARG A 24 -9.61 41.33 24.55
CA ARG A 24 -11.01 41.62 24.95
C ARG A 24 -11.72 40.40 25.53
N LYS A 25 -11.43 39.22 24.99
CA LYS A 25 -12.02 37.94 25.44
C LYS A 25 -11.27 37.33 26.64
N GLY A 26 -10.20 37.96 27.13
CA GLY A 26 -9.40 37.45 28.25
C GLY A 26 -8.75 36.09 27.99
N ILE A 27 -8.52 35.72 26.72
CA ILE A 27 -7.90 34.44 26.36
C ILE A 27 -6.39 34.49 26.63
N PHE A 28 -5.78 35.66 26.43
CA PHE A 28 -4.37 35.93 26.67
C PHE A 28 -4.21 37.23 27.46
N SER A 29 -3.18 37.31 28.30
CA SER A 29 -2.82 38.54 29.01
C SER A 29 -2.08 39.51 28.08
N LYS A 30 -2.02 40.80 28.46
CA LYS A 30 -1.25 41.82 27.72
C LYS A 30 0.24 41.46 27.59
N GLU A 31 0.82 40.86 28.63
CA GLU A 31 2.22 40.42 28.64
C GLU A 31 2.47 39.26 27.66
N GLU A 32 1.56 38.29 27.64
CA GLU A 32 1.60 37.18 26.69
C GLU A 32 1.45 37.68 25.25
N ILE A 33 0.51 38.59 24.99
CA ILE A 33 0.30 39.21 23.67
C ILE A 33 1.55 39.97 23.21
N THR A 34 2.22 40.68 24.12
CA THR A 34 3.47 41.37 23.81
C THR A 34 4.56 40.36 23.42
N THR A 35 4.64 39.24 24.12
CA THR A 35 5.58 38.15 23.82
C THR A 35 5.28 37.48 22.47
N ILE A 36 4.00 37.24 22.18
CA ILE A 36 3.54 36.68 20.88
C ILE A 36 3.88 37.65 19.75
N THR A 37 3.62 38.95 19.94
CA THR A 37 3.92 39.99 18.93
C THR A 37 5.42 40.08 18.65
N LYS A 38 6.26 40.06 19.69
CA LYS A 38 7.72 40.04 19.53
C LYS A 38 8.18 38.82 18.71
N LYS A 39 7.74 37.61 19.08
CA LYS A 39 8.08 36.38 18.35
C LYS A 39 7.61 36.42 16.90
N ARG A 40 6.38 36.89 16.64
CA ARG A 40 5.87 37.07 15.26
C ARG A 40 6.69 38.06 14.47
N SER A 41 7.12 39.16 15.09
CA SER A 41 7.99 40.16 14.48
C SER A 41 9.32 39.54 14.06
N ASP A 42 9.97 38.79 14.95
CA ASP A 42 11.25 38.11 14.68
C ASP A 42 11.13 37.13 13.50
N PHE A 43 10.05 36.33 13.47
CA PHE A 43 9.77 35.44 12.34
C PHE A 43 9.50 36.20 11.04
N GLU A 44 8.67 37.24 11.04
CA GLU A 44 8.38 38.01 9.81
C GLU A 44 9.62 38.75 9.27
N HIS A 45 10.50 39.24 10.14
CA HIS A 45 11.78 39.79 9.71
C HIS A 45 12.69 38.70 9.13
N THR A 46 12.75 37.53 9.76
CA THR A 46 13.55 36.39 9.27
C THR A 46 13.06 35.88 7.90
N LEU A 47 11.74 35.75 7.72
CA LEU A 47 11.13 35.27 6.47
C LEU A 47 11.31 36.27 5.31
N ASN A 48 11.19 37.57 5.60
CA ASN A 48 11.35 38.63 4.61
C ASN A 48 12.82 38.99 4.35
N SER A 49 13.75 38.48 5.14
CA SER A 49 15.19 38.63 4.91
C SER A 49 15.64 37.91 3.65
N ARG A 50 16.73 38.41 3.03
CA ARG A 50 17.29 37.86 1.79
C ARG A 50 17.80 36.42 1.95
N GLY A 51 18.22 36.03 3.15
CA GLY A 51 18.79 34.72 3.46
C GLY A 51 17.85 33.71 4.12
N SER A 52 16.52 33.89 4.04
CA SER A 52 15.56 32.95 4.65
C SER A 52 15.75 31.53 4.13
N ARG A 53 15.50 30.51 4.96
CA ARG A 53 15.53 29.09 4.57
C ARG A 53 14.14 28.45 4.66
N PRO A 54 13.87 27.33 3.98
CA PRO A 54 12.62 26.59 4.13
C PRO A 54 12.34 26.20 5.60
N SER A 55 13.39 25.87 6.35
CA SER A 55 13.31 25.55 7.79
C SER A 55 12.69 26.67 8.64
N ASP A 56 12.87 27.94 8.24
CA ASP A 56 12.34 29.08 9.00
C ASP A 56 10.82 29.18 8.85
N TYR A 57 10.29 28.81 7.67
CA TYR A 57 8.85 28.72 7.43
C TYR A 57 8.21 27.58 8.23
N VAL A 58 8.89 26.43 8.30
CA VAL A 58 8.42 25.28 9.10
C VAL A 58 8.38 25.65 10.58
N ARG A 59 9.46 26.23 11.13
CA ARG A 59 9.50 26.71 12.53
C ARG A 59 8.40 27.73 12.83
N TYR A 60 8.13 28.65 11.89
CA TYR A 60 7.07 29.62 12.08
C TYR A 60 5.68 28.97 12.05
N ALA A 61 5.45 28.02 11.15
CA ALA A 61 4.21 27.25 11.09
C ALA A 61 4.00 26.39 12.35
N GLU A 62 5.04 25.76 12.88
CA GLU A 62 5.00 25.02 14.15
C GLU A 62 4.65 25.95 15.32
N PHE A 63 5.27 27.13 15.40
CA PHE A 63 4.96 28.12 16.43
C PHE A 63 3.48 28.54 16.39
N GLU A 64 2.95 28.88 15.22
CA GLU A 64 1.53 29.26 15.07
C GLU A 64 0.60 28.08 15.33
N THR A 65 0.98 26.85 14.97
CA THR A 65 0.22 25.63 15.29
C THR A 65 0.13 25.40 16.80
N ASN A 66 1.25 25.58 17.52
CA ASN A 66 1.29 25.48 18.98
C ASN A 66 0.48 26.58 19.66
N LEU A 67 0.53 27.80 19.14
CA LEU A 67 -0.28 28.92 19.62
C LEU A 67 -1.79 28.66 19.42
N GLU A 68 -2.16 28.12 18.26
CA GLU A 68 -3.54 27.74 17.95
C GLU A 68 -4.04 26.61 18.86
N ALA A 69 -3.21 25.61 19.14
CA ALA A 69 -3.52 24.55 20.08
C ALA A 69 -3.70 25.09 21.52
N LEU A 70 -2.85 26.02 21.95
CA LEU A 70 -2.97 26.69 23.25
C LEU A 70 -4.26 27.51 23.35
N ARG A 71 -4.58 28.29 22.31
CA ARG A 71 -5.84 29.04 22.22
C ARG A 71 -7.03 28.09 22.32
N ARG A 72 -7.04 26.99 21.57
CA ARG A 72 -8.14 26.00 21.58
C ARG A 72 -8.39 25.43 22.98
N LYS A 73 -7.32 25.11 23.72
CA LYS A 73 -7.42 24.64 25.12
C LYS A 73 -7.99 25.71 26.06
N ARG A 74 -7.54 26.97 25.94
CA ARG A 74 -8.00 28.08 26.79
C ARG A 74 -9.45 28.46 26.51
N VAL A 75 -9.84 28.51 25.23
CA VAL A 75 -11.23 28.76 24.82
C VAL A 75 -12.17 27.69 25.39
N LYS A 76 -11.77 26.42 25.35
CA LYS A 76 -12.54 25.32 25.95
C LYS A 76 -12.66 25.47 27.48
N ARG A 77 -11.60 25.89 28.16
CA ARG A 77 -11.59 26.10 29.62
C ARG A 77 -12.45 27.31 30.05
N LEU A 78 -12.39 28.40 29.29
CA LEU A 78 -13.08 29.65 29.62
C LEU A 78 -14.54 29.68 29.13
N GLY A 79 -14.99 28.68 28.35
CA GLY A 79 -16.36 28.63 27.82
C GLY A 79 -16.68 29.75 26.83
N VAL A 80 -15.68 30.47 26.33
CA VAL A 80 -15.86 31.60 25.41
C VAL A 80 -16.27 31.07 24.04
N LYS A 81 -17.28 31.67 23.40
CA LYS A 81 -17.64 31.34 22.02
C LYS A 81 -16.42 31.55 21.12
N ALA A 82 -16.01 30.48 20.43
CA ALA A 82 -14.81 30.48 19.59
C ALA A 82 -14.85 31.66 18.61
N SER A 83 -13.82 32.52 18.67
CA SER A 83 -13.60 33.48 17.58
C SER A 83 -13.12 32.73 16.34
N GLY A 84 -13.48 33.26 15.17
CA GLY A 84 -13.27 32.68 13.85
C GLY A 84 -11.84 32.14 13.59
N HIS A 85 -11.73 31.32 12.56
CA HIS A 85 -10.56 30.52 12.17
C HIS A 85 -9.32 31.32 11.68
N ASN A 86 -8.95 32.44 12.31
CA ASN A 86 -7.85 33.29 11.85
C ASN A 86 -6.46 32.62 11.99
N GLY A 87 -6.24 31.83 13.06
CA GLY A 87 -4.98 31.11 13.26
C GLY A 87 -4.67 30.13 12.14
N GLN A 88 -5.65 29.30 11.75
CA GLN A 88 -5.53 28.38 10.61
C GLN A 88 -5.21 29.12 9.31
N LYS A 89 -5.93 30.21 9.01
CA LYS A 89 -5.69 31.02 7.79
C LYS A 89 -4.26 31.56 7.75
N ARG A 90 -3.70 31.99 8.89
CA ARG A 90 -2.30 32.44 8.97
C ARG A 90 -1.33 31.31 8.67
N ILE A 91 -1.53 30.12 9.25
CA ILE A 91 -0.67 28.96 8.98
C ILE A 91 -0.71 28.60 7.48
N PHE A 92 -1.91 28.53 6.88
CA PHE A 92 -2.05 28.32 5.43
C PHE A 92 -1.32 29.39 4.62
N PHE A 93 -1.38 30.65 5.06
CA PHE A 93 -0.72 31.76 4.39
C PHE A 93 0.81 31.66 4.47
N ILE A 94 1.36 31.36 5.65
CA ILE A 94 2.81 31.18 5.87
C ILE A 94 3.34 30.05 4.98
N LEU A 95 2.71 28.88 5.02
CA LEU A 95 3.11 27.73 4.23
C LEU A 95 2.95 28.00 2.72
N SER A 96 1.89 28.72 2.31
CA SER A 96 1.73 29.14 0.91
C SER A 96 2.81 30.13 0.45
N ARG A 97 3.28 31.03 1.32
CA ARG A 97 4.40 31.92 1.03
C ARG A 97 5.71 31.15 0.91
N GLY A 98 5.92 30.20 1.82
CA GLY A 98 7.11 29.33 1.81
C GLY A 98 7.20 28.52 0.52
N THR A 99 6.12 27.85 0.15
CA THR A 99 6.07 27.01 -1.07
C THR A 99 6.16 27.82 -2.37
N ARG A 100 5.69 29.08 -2.39
CA ARG A 100 5.90 30.00 -3.52
C ARG A 100 7.36 30.46 -3.65
N LYS A 101 8.06 30.68 -2.52
CA LYS A 101 9.47 31.12 -2.50
C LYS A 101 10.43 29.95 -2.75
N PHE A 102 10.14 28.78 -2.17
CA PHE A 102 10.95 27.56 -2.23
C PHE A 102 10.17 26.44 -2.90
N HIS A 103 9.84 26.61 -4.18
CA HIS A 103 9.06 25.62 -4.92
C HIS A 103 9.79 24.26 -5.05
N ALA A 104 11.13 24.25 -5.01
CA ALA A 104 11.94 23.04 -5.18
C ALA A 104 11.92 22.10 -3.97
N ASP A 105 11.70 22.62 -2.76
CA ASP A 105 11.77 21.85 -1.52
C ASP A 105 10.49 21.02 -1.31
N ILE A 106 10.60 19.71 -1.48
CA ILE A 106 9.48 18.78 -1.30
C ILE A 106 9.06 18.71 0.17
N GLY A 107 10.02 18.83 1.11
CA GLY A 107 9.73 18.70 2.55
C GLY A 107 8.71 19.75 3.00
N LEU A 108 8.89 21.00 2.57
CA LEU A 108 7.96 22.08 2.83
C LEU A 108 6.57 21.85 2.23
N TRP A 109 6.49 21.28 1.02
CA TRP A 109 5.22 20.90 0.42
C TRP A 109 4.52 19.77 1.19
N MET A 110 5.26 18.77 1.65
CA MET A 110 4.71 17.68 2.45
C MET A 110 4.16 18.19 3.78
N GLU A 111 4.88 19.07 4.48
CA GLU A 111 4.38 19.71 5.71
C GLU A 111 3.10 20.51 5.42
N TYR A 112 3.04 21.20 4.28
CA TYR A 112 1.86 21.95 3.87
C TYR A 112 0.64 21.05 3.59
N ILE A 113 0.87 19.92 2.93
CA ILE A 113 -0.18 18.93 2.66
C ILE A 113 -0.65 18.26 3.94
N GLU A 114 0.27 17.81 4.81
CA GLU A 114 -0.07 17.17 6.09
C GLU A 114 -0.84 18.12 7.01
N PHE A 115 -0.48 19.41 7.04
CA PHE A 115 -1.27 20.41 7.76
C PHE A 115 -2.69 20.54 7.19
N ALA A 116 -2.85 20.62 5.87
CA ALA A 116 -4.16 20.69 5.23
C ALA A 116 -5.01 19.43 5.50
N ARG A 117 -4.37 18.26 5.59
CA ARG A 117 -4.99 16.98 5.92
C ARG A 117 -5.47 16.94 7.37
N LYS A 118 -4.61 17.35 8.32
CA LYS A 118 -4.94 17.43 9.76
C LYS A 118 -6.14 18.34 10.03
N GLU A 119 -6.20 19.49 9.37
CA GLU A 119 -7.30 20.46 9.50
C GLU A 119 -8.53 20.11 8.63
N LYS A 120 -8.52 18.97 7.91
CA LYS A 120 -9.62 18.50 7.04
C LYS A 120 -10.05 19.52 5.97
N ALA A 121 -9.11 20.33 5.49
CA ALA A 121 -9.36 21.37 4.49
C ALA A 121 -9.30 20.82 3.06
N TYR A 122 -10.21 19.91 2.70
CA TYR A 122 -10.08 19.07 1.48
C TYR A 122 -10.02 19.84 0.16
N LYS A 123 -10.81 20.91 0.00
CA LYS A 123 -10.73 21.77 -1.21
C LYS A 123 -9.35 22.39 -1.35
N LYS A 124 -8.82 22.94 -0.25
CA LYS A 124 -7.49 23.56 -0.22
C LYS A 124 -6.40 22.52 -0.46
N LEU A 125 -6.54 21.32 0.11
CA LEU A 125 -5.65 20.20 -0.10
C LEU A 125 -5.54 19.82 -1.59
N ASN A 126 -6.67 19.75 -2.31
CA ASN A 126 -6.67 19.48 -3.75
C ASN A 126 -5.99 20.59 -4.57
N ASP A 127 -6.18 21.86 -4.19
CA ASP A 127 -5.45 22.98 -4.81
C ASP A 127 -3.93 22.88 -4.59
N ILE A 128 -3.52 22.50 -3.38
CA ILE A 128 -2.12 22.33 -2.99
C ILE A 128 -1.50 21.17 -3.78
N LEU A 129 -2.14 20.00 -3.78
CA LEU A 129 -1.69 18.83 -4.54
C LEU A 129 -1.56 19.16 -6.03
N THR A 130 -2.54 19.83 -6.61
CA THR A 130 -2.49 20.25 -8.03
C THR A 130 -1.33 21.21 -8.29
N SER A 131 -1.03 22.12 -7.36
CA SER A 131 0.09 23.06 -7.46
C SER A 131 1.44 22.34 -7.38
N VAL A 132 1.59 21.40 -6.44
CA VAL A 132 2.79 20.57 -6.27
C VAL A 132 3.08 19.76 -7.52
N LEU A 133 2.08 19.06 -8.03
CA LEU A 133 2.21 18.18 -9.18
C LEU A 133 2.52 18.94 -10.47
N ARG A 134 2.04 20.17 -10.60
CA ARG A 134 2.39 21.05 -11.73
C ARG A 134 3.87 21.44 -11.72
N LEU A 135 4.44 21.65 -10.53
CA LEU A 135 5.84 22.04 -10.37
C LEU A 135 6.80 20.85 -10.41
N HIS A 136 6.34 19.66 -10.01
CA HIS A 136 7.14 18.43 -9.94
C HIS A 136 6.51 17.25 -10.69
N PRO A 137 6.23 17.37 -12.00
CA PRO A 137 5.52 16.32 -12.75
C PRO A 137 6.34 15.04 -12.91
N ALA A 138 7.67 15.11 -12.86
CA ALA A 138 8.58 13.98 -13.07
C ALA A 138 8.78 13.08 -11.84
N LYS A 139 8.21 13.42 -10.68
CA LYS A 139 8.37 12.65 -9.43
C LYS A 139 7.16 11.72 -9.22
N PRO A 140 7.28 10.40 -9.45
CA PRO A 140 6.16 9.46 -9.33
C PRO A 140 5.57 9.42 -7.91
N ASP A 141 6.40 9.54 -6.88
CA ASP A 141 5.98 9.46 -5.47
C ASP A 141 4.90 10.50 -5.11
N LEU A 142 4.98 11.70 -5.70
CA LEU A 142 4.01 12.76 -5.47
C LEU A 142 2.65 12.43 -6.10
N TRP A 143 2.64 11.82 -7.29
CA TRP A 143 1.41 11.37 -7.94
C TRP A 143 0.74 10.25 -7.16
N ILE A 144 1.54 9.28 -6.72
CA ILE A 144 1.09 8.14 -5.90
C ILE A 144 0.50 8.67 -4.59
N TYR A 145 1.22 9.54 -3.89
CA TYR A 145 0.76 10.15 -2.65
C TYR A 145 -0.54 10.94 -2.83
N ALA A 146 -0.66 11.74 -3.90
CA ALA A 146 -1.88 12.49 -4.19
C ALA A 146 -3.10 11.57 -4.39
N ALA A 147 -2.94 10.47 -5.12
CA ALA A 147 -4.00 9.50 -5.35
C ALA A 147 -4.42 8.76 -4.07
N HIS A 148 -3.46 8.34 -3.24
CA HIS A 148 -3.76 7.77 -1.91
C HIS A 148 -4.49 8.78 -1.03
N CYS A 149 -4.08 10.04 -1.05
CA CYS A 149 -4.71 11.09 -0.28
C CYS A 149 -6.20 11.26 -0.64
N SER A 150 -6.53 11.27 -1.94
CA SER A 150 -7.91 11.32 -2.44
C SER A 150 -8.73 10.10 -2.01
N MET A 151 -8.15 8.90 -2.08
CA MET A 151 -8.83 7.66 -1.72
C MET A 151 -9.04 7.52 -0.19
N ASP A 152 -8.04 7.84 0.62
CA ASP A 152 -8.08 7.61 2.07
C ASP A 152 -8.88 8.69 2.80
N THR A 153 -8.88 9.92 2.28
CA THR A 153 -9.46 11.07 2.97
C THR A 153 -10.87 11.39 2.46
N GLN A 154 -11.08 11.34 1.14
CA GLN A 154 -12.34 11.73 0.50
C GLN A 154 -13.14 10.54 -0.04
N ALA A 155 -12.57 9.32 -0.02
CA ALA A 155 -13.12 8.15 -0.69
C ALA A 155 -13.42 8.37 -2.19
N ASP A 156 -12.75 9.36 -2.81
CA ASP A 156 -12.97 9.74 -4.21
C ASP A 156 -12.01 8.97 -5.12
N MET A 157 -12.51 7.86 -5.67
CA MET A 157 -11.79 7.02 -6.61
C MET A 157 -11.61 7.71 -7.99
N THR A 158 -12.54 8.58 -8.39
CA THR A 158 -12.47 9.27 -9.68
C THR A 158 -11.29 10.25 -9.71
N SER A 159 -11.11 11.03 -8.64
CA SER A 159 -9.95 11.91 -8.50
C SER A 159 -8.65 11.09 -8.37
N ALA A 160 -8.65 10.00 -7.60
CA ALA A 160 -7.47 9.12 -7.48
C ALA A 160 -7.04 8.55 -8.83
N ARG A 161 -7.99 8.04 -9.65
CA ARG A 161 -7.73 7.60 -11.03
C ARG A 161 -7.20 8.72 -11.90
N SER A 162 -7.77 9.91 -11.81
CA SER A 162 -7.30 11.08 -12.56
C SER A 162 -5.85 11.45 -12.23
N TYR A 163 -5.43 11.37 -10.95
CA TYR A 163 -4.04 11.56 -10.58
C TYR A 163 -3.14 10.45 -11.12
N MET A 164 -3.54 9.18 -10.98
CA MET A 164 -2.74 8.06 -11.47
C MET A 164 -2.57 8.07 -12.99
N GLN A 165 -3.65 8.29 -13.74
CA GLN A 165 -3.63 8.37 -15.20
C GLN A 165 -2.81 9.56 -15.71
N ARG A 166 -2.90 10.73 -15.07
CA ARG A 166 -2.04 11.88 -15.41
C ARG A 166 -0.58 11.61 -15.05
N GLY A 167 -0.32 11.01 -13.89
CA GLY A 167 1.02 10.63 -13.47
C GLY A 167 1.67 9.62 -14.42
N LEU A 168 0.91 8.66 -14.95
CA LEU A 168 1.40 7.73 -15.98
C LEU A 168 1.76 8.43 -17.30
N ARG A 169 1.08 9.53 -17.66
CA ARG A 169 1.45 10.31 -18.85
C ARG A 169 2.82 10.99 -18.69
N PHE A 170 3.15 11.47 -17.48
CA PHE A 170 4.43 12.11 -17.20
C PHE A 170 5.55 11.10 -16.86
N CYS A 171 5.23 10.09 -16.05
CA CYS A 171 6.16 9.12 -15.47
C CYS A 171 5.98 7.71 -16.06
N LYS A 172 5.77 7.60 -17.38
CA LYS A 172 5.50 6.31 -18.07
C LYS A 172 6.57 5.24 -17.87
N ASN A 173 7.82 5.65 -17.65
CA ASN A 173 8.96 4.75 -17.43
C ASN A 173 9.11 4.31 -15.96
N SER A 174 8.31 4.86 -15.05
CA SER A 174 8.37 4.48 -13.64
C SER A 174 7.55 3.21 -13.39
N LYS A 175 8.23 2.08 -13.19
CA LYS A 175 7.61 0.80 -12.80
C LYS A 175 6.74 0.93 -11.54
N LEU A 176 7.19 1.73 -10.58
CA LEU A 176 6.48 2.00 -9.34
C LEU A 176 5.09 2.59 -9.59
N MET A 177 4.98 3.52 -10.54
CA MET A 177 3.71 4.18 -10.88
C MET A 177 2.66 3.18 -11.38
N TRP A 178 3.07 2.23 -12.22
CA TRP A 178 2.20 1.20 -12.77
C TRP A 178 1.76 0.19 -11.71
N LEU A 179 2.69 -0.25 -10.85
CA LEU A 179 2.38 -1.17 -9.75
C LEU A 179 1.40 -0.54 -8.76
N GLU A 180 1.66 0.70 -8.33
CA GLU A 180 0.80 1.40 -7.38
C GLU A 180 -0.56 1.74 -7.98
N TYR A 181 -0.66 2.00 -9.29
CA TYR A 181 -1.97 2.19 -9.92
C TYR A 181 -2.80 0.90 -9.92
N ALA A 182 -2.23 -0.23 -10.33
CA ALA A 182 -2.93 -1.51 -10.29
C ALA A 182 -3.30 -1.92 -8.86
N LYS A 183 -2.42 -1.64 -7.90
CA LYS A 183 -2.66 -1.87 -6.47
C LYS A 183 -3.81 -1.01 -5.95
N LEU A 184 -3.87 0.26 -6.31
CA LEU A 184 -4.95 1.17 -5.92
C LEU A 184 -6.31 0.70 -6.45
N GLU A 185 -6.38 0.24 -7.71
CA GLU A 185 -7.62 -0.35 -8.27
C GLU A 185 -8.00 -1.66 -7.58
N THR A 186 -7.00 -2.50 -7.23
CA THR A 186 -7.26 -3.75 -6.50
C THR A 186 -7.77 -3.47 -5.09
N ILE A 187 -7.21 -2.47 -4.39
CA ILE A 187 -7.71 -1.99 -3.09
C ILE A 187 -9.14 -1.46 -3.22
N TYR A 188 -9.47 -0.78 -4.31
CA TYR A 188 -10.83 -0.29 -4.54
C TYR A 188 -11.83 -1.45 -4.69
N ILE A 189 -11.49 -2.47 -5.48
CA ILE A 189 -12.30 -3.69 -5.61
C ILE A 189 -12.47 -4.35 -4.25
N ALA A 190 -11.39 -4.46 -3.46
CA ALA A 190 -11.43 -5.00 -2.10
C ALA A 190 -12.39 -4.22 -1.19
N LYS A 191 -12.34 -2.87 -1.24
CA LYS A 191 -13.22 -1.99 -0.48
C LYS A 191 -14.68 -2.17 -0.88
N ILE A 192 -14.98 -2.28 -2.17
CA ILE A 192 -16.35 -2.52 -2.66
C ILE A 192 -16.84 -3.89 -2.20
N ALA A 193 -16.04 -4.95 -2.40
CA ALA A 193 -16.40 -6.31 -1.98
C ALA A 193 -16.63 -6.39 -0.47
N GLY A 194 -15.78 -5.75 0.33
CA GLY A 194 -15.95 -5.65 1.79
C GLY A 194 -17.22 -4.92 2.20
N ARG A 195 -17.54 -3.78 1.54
CA ARG A 195 -18.80 -3.06 1.78
C ARG A 195 -20.02 -3.91 1.46
N ARG A 196 -20.00 -4.65 0.34
CA ARG A 196 -21.09 -5.56 -0.06
C ARG A 196 -21.33 -6.63 1.00
N LYS A 197 -20.26 -7.25 1.50
CA LYS A 197 -20.31 -8.25 2.57
C LYS A 197 -20.90 -7.68 3.87
N ILE A 198 -20.49 -6.47 4.26
CA ILE A 198 -21.00 -5.78 5.45
C ILE A 198 -22.49 -5.43 5.30
N LEU A 199 -22.91 -4.99 4.11
CA LEU A 199 -24.30 -4.66 3.81
C LEU A 199 -25.21 -5.91 3.70
N GLY A 200 -24.67 -7.12 3.84
CA GLY A 200 -25.45 -8.36 3.74
C GLY A 200 -25.97 -8.64 2.33
N LEU A 201 -25.42 -7.98 1.31
CA LEU A 201 -25.78 -8.17 -0.10
C LEU A 201 -25.14 -9.42 -0.72
N ASP A 202 -24.40 -10.19 0.10
CA ASP A 202 -23.94 -11.55 -0.20
C ASP A 202 -24.93 -12.61 0.30
N ILE A 203 -26.00 -12.20 1.01
CA ILE A 203 -27.09 -13.10 1.38
C ILE A 203 -27.97 -13.27 0.15
N ASP A 204 -27.78 -14.38 -0.55
CA ASP A 204 -28.81 -14.96 -1.39
C ASP A 204 -30.07 -15.14 -0.53
N ARG A 205 -31.01 -14.19 -0.62
CA ARG A 205 -32.35 -14.31 0.00
C ARG A 205 -33.21 -15.40 -0.66
N THR A 206 -32.65 -16.23 -1.53
CA THR A 206 -33.27 -17.43 -2.08
C THR A 206 -33.25 -18.62 -1.10
N GLN A 207 -32.66 -18.47 0.09
CA GLN A 207 -32.91 -19.37 1.22
C GLN A 207 -33.52 -18.63 2.42
N LYS A 208 -34.72 -18.09 2.26
CA LYS A 208 -35.67 -18.06 3.38
C LYS A 208 -36.42 -19.38 3.38
N VAL A 209 -35.94 -20.32 4.21
CA VAL A 209 -36.80 -21.37 4.75
C VAL A 209 -37.93 -20.65 5.49
N GLY A 210 -39.16 -20.95 5.11
CA GLY A 210 -40.34 -20.30 5.66
C GLY A 210 -40.44 -20.53 7.16
N GLU A 211 -40.79 -19.47 7.87
CA GLU A 211 -41.51 -19.54 9.15
C GLU A 211 -42.21 -18.19 9.33
N ASP A 212 -43.53 -18.22 9.10
CA ASP A 212 -44.44 -17.16 9.51
C ASP A 212 -44.43 -17.04 11.04
N GLY A 213 -44.12 -15.86 11.56
CA GLY A 213 -44.17 -15.55 12.99
C GLY A 213 -44.59 -14.09 13.21
N PRO A 214 -45.73 -13.81 13.86
CA PRO A 214 -46.23 -12.46 14.04
C PRO A 214 -45.60 -11.85 15.29
N ASN A 215 -44.57 -11.02 15.13
CA ASN A 215 -44.23 -9.95 16.08
C ASN A 215 -43.23 -8.98 15.43
N SER A 216 -43.78 -7.98 14.74
CA SER A 216 -43.03 -6.84 14.20
C SER A 216 -42.89 -5.79 15.30
N ASP A 217 -41.75 -5.76 15.96
CA ASP A 217 -41.27 -4.54 16.62
C ASP A 217 -39.75 -4.46 16.50
N MET A 218 -39.29 -4.07 15.31
CA MET A 218 -37.89 -3.75 15.02
C MET A 218 -37.86 -2.34 14.43
N VAL A 219 -37.24 -1.42 15.15
CA VAL A 219 -37.04 -0.02 14.76
C VAL A 219 -36.26 0.04 13.44
N ALA A 220 -36.88 0.60 12.39
CA ALA A 220 -36.22 0.82 11.11
C ALA A 220 -35.10 1.87 11.25
N LEU A 221 -33.87 1.48 10.92
CA LEU A 221 -32.76 2.41 10.74
C LEU A 221 -32.98 3.22 9.44
N PRO A 222 -32.53 4.48 9.37
CA PRO A 222 -32.83 5.37 8.25
C PRO A 222 -32.30 4.81 6.92
N GLU A 223 -33.17 4.73 5.92
CA GLU A 223 -32.83 4.39 4.54
C GLU A 223 -31.89 5.46 3.96
N ILE A 224 -30.75 5.02 3.42
CA ILE A 224 -29.86 5.90 2.65
C ILE A 224 -30.44 6.01 1.24
N THR A 225 -30.77 7.24 0.85
CA THR A 225 -31.32 7.61 -0.45
C THR A 225 -30.28 7.58 -1.57
N ALA A 226 -30.73 7.42 -2.81
CA ALA A 226 -29.94 7.28 -4.04
C ALA A 226 -28.93 8.43 -4.36
N GLU A 227 -28.89 9.48 -3.55
CA GLU A 227 -28.01 10.65 -3.74
C GLU A 227 -26.52 10.32 -3.43
N ASP A 228 -26.24 9.27 -2.64
CA ASP A 228 -24.86 8.91 -2.21
C ASP A 228 -24.06 8.10 -3.24
N ILE A 229 -24.68 7.64 -4.34
CA ILE A 229 -24.03 6.74 -5.32
C ILE A 229 -24.03 7.33 -6.74
N ASN A 230 -24.99 8.17 -7.12
CA ASN A 230 -24.99 8.86 -8.43
C ASN A 230 -25.90 10.10 -8.42
N PRO A 231 -25.41 11.32 -8.69
CA PRO A 231 -26.21 12.56 -8.61
C PRO A 231 -27.20 12.76 -9.79
N SER A 232 -27.42 11.73 -10.62
CA SER A 232 -28.25 11.80 -11.82
C SER A 232 -29.38 10.76 -11.89
N LEU A 233 -29.68 10.07 -10.79
CA LEU A 233 -30.77 9.08 -10.74
C LEU A 233 -31.97 9.66 -9.99
N ASN A 234 -33.13 9.65 -10.64
CA ASN A 234 -34.40 10.13 -10.09
C ASN A 234 -34.95 9.17 -9.02
N LYS A 235 -35.83 9.71 -8.15
CA LYS A 235 -36.24 9.17 -6.86
C LYS A 235 -37.23 7.98 -6.88
N ASP A 236 -37.61 7.45 -8.04
CA ASP A 236 -38.79 6.57 -8.12
C ASP A 236 -38.51 5.08 -8.38
N ASP A 237 -37.25 4.64 -8.50
CA ASP A 237 -36.95 3.22 -8.65
C ASP A 237 -36.74 2.56 -7.28
N ALA A 238 -37.86 2.13 -6.69
CA ALA A 238 -37.89 1.17 -5.60
C ALA A 238 -36.98 -0.02 -5.93
N VAL A 239 -36.05 -0.33 -5.03
CA VAL A 239 -35.07 -1.43 -5.01
C VAL A 239 -35.31 -2.52 -6.08
N ASP A 240 -34.88 -2.25 -7.31
CA ASP A 240 -34.97 -3.22 -8.39
C ASP A 240 -33.91 -4.31 -8.16
N GLU A 241 -34.37 -5.54 -7.94
CA GLU A 241 -33.54 -6.77 -7.91
C GLU A 241 -32.63 -6.87 -9.16
N ILE A 242 -33.05 -6.24 -10.26
CA ILE A 242 -32.32 -6.12 -11.53
C ILE A 242 -31.11 -5.18 -11.40
N ALA A 243 -31.22 -4.07 -10.65
CA ALA A 243 -30.07 -3.19 -10.37
C ALA A 243 -29.01 -3.91 -9.52
N LEU A 244 -29.44 -4.81 -8.62
CA LEU A 244 -28.57 -5.62 -7.78
C LEU A 244 -27.84 -6.74 -8.55
N GLN A 245 -28.52 -7.44 -9.46
CA GLN A 245 -27.90 -8.42 -10.36
C GLN A 245 -26.95 -7.75 -11.35
N ASN A 246 -27.31 -6.59 -11.89
CA ASN A 246 -26.43 -5.78 -12.74
C ASN A 246 -25.21 -5.23 -11.98
N LEU A 247 -25.33 -4.99 -10.66
CA LEU A 247 -24.21 -4.68 -9.77
C LEU A 247 -23.31 -5.90 -9.55
N ALA A 248 -23.85 -7.12 -9.43
CA ALA A 248 -23.05 -8.35 -9.29
C ALA A 248 -22.28 -8.71 -10.58
N ALA A 249 -22.91 -8.45 -11.74
CA ALA A 249 -22.26 -8.53 -13.05
C ALA A 249 -21.44 -7.27 -13.39
N ALA A 250 -21.33 -6.30 -12.47
CA ALA A 250 -20.63 -5.06 -12.77
C ALA A 250 -19.16 -5.38 -13.13
N PRO A 251 -18.64 -4.82 -14.25
CA PRO A 251 -17.27 -5.04 -14.71
C PRO A 251 -16.20 -4.82 -13.64
N VAL A 252 -16.50 -4.04 -12.60
CA VAL A 252 -15.62 -3.74 -11.47
C VAL A 252 -15.23 -5.00 -10.69
N PHE A 253 -16.14 -5.98 -10.53
CA PHE A 253 -15.86 -7.20 -9.75
C PHE A 253 -15.06 -8.25 -10.51
N THR A 254 -14.97 -8.13 -11.84
CA THR A 254 -14.21 -9.07 -12.67
C THR A 254 -12.69 -8.85 -12.58
N GLY A 255 -12.24 -7.70 -12.08
CA GLY A 255 -10.82 -7.35 -12.08
C GLY A 255 -10.29 -6.89 -13.44
N ALA A 256 -11.18 -6.57 -14.40
CA ALA A 256 -10.79 -6.15 -15.75
C ALA A 256 -9.90 -4.89 -15.78
N ILE A 257 -10.10 -3.95 -14.84
CA ILE A 257 -9.29 -2.72 -14.78
C ILE A 257 -7.82 -3.03 -14.39
N PRO A 258 -7.54 -3.74 -13.27
CA PRO A 258 -6.17 -4.21 -12.98
C PRO A 258 -5.54 -5.01 -14.12
N ILE A 259 -6.30 -5.86 -14.82
CA ILE A 259 -5.82 -6.64 -15.97
C ILE A 259 -5.43 -5.70 -17.12
N ALA A 260 -6.27 -4.74 -17.47
CA ALA A 260 -5.97 -3.77 -18.52
C ALA A 260 -4.73 -2.91 -18.20
N ILE A 261 -4.54 -2.55 -16.93
CA ILE A 261 -3.34 -1.84 -16.47
C ILE A 261 -2.10 -2.72 -16.63
N PHE A 262 -2.19 -4.01 -16.26
CA PHE A 262 -1.13 -4.98 -16.46
C PHE A 262 -0.76 -5.11 -17.95
N ASP A 263 -1.74 -5.34 -18.82
CA ASP A 263 -1.50 -5.49 -20.26
C ASP A 263 -0.87 -4.24 -20.88
N ALA A 264 -1.32 -3.05 -20.46
CA ALA A 264 -0.73 -1.79 -20.89
C ALA A 264 0.69 -1.59 -20.35
N ALA A 265 0.96 -2.01 -19.12
CA ALA A 265 2.28 -1.95 -18.52
C ALA A 265 3.27 -2.88 -19.25
N MET A 266 2.86 -4.11 -19.57
CA MET A 266 3.74 -5.05 -20.30
C MET A 266 4.12 -4.51 -21.67
N LYS A 267 3.16 -3.95 -22.42
CA LYS A 267 3.43 -3.24 -23.69
C LYS A 267 4.43 -2.09 -23.54
N GLN A 268 4.37 -1.34 -22.44
CA GLN A 268 5.26 -0.20 -22.19
C GLN A 268 6.70 -0.63 -21.86
N PHE A 269 6.89 -1.76 -21.18
CA PHE A 269 8.20 -2.27 -20.74
C PHE A 269 8.71 -3.45 -21.57
N GLN A 270 8.16 -3.67 -22.77
CA GLN A 270 8.60 -4.72 -23.70
C GLN A 270 8.58 -6.11 -23.04
N ASP A 271 7.51 -6.38 -22.30
CA ASP A 271 7.18 -7.69 -21.73
C ASP A 271 8.28 -8.23 -20.77
N GLU A 272 8.87 -7.32 -19.99
CA GLU A 272 9.90 -7.67 -19.00
C GLU A 272 9.37 -8.65 -17.94
N THR A 273 9.92 -9.87 -17.95
CA THR A 273 9.48 -11.00 -17.11
C THR A 273 9.57 -10.71 -15.61
N ARG A 274 10.63 -10.03 -15.16
CA ARG A 274 10.82 -9.65 -13.76
C ARG A 274 9.74 -8.68 -13.28
N PHE A 275 9.34 -7.75 -14.15
CA PHE A 275 8.32 -6.76 -13.82
C PHE A 275 6.93 -7.38 -13.73
N ALA A 276 6.61 -8.32 -14.63
CA ALA A 276 5.40 -9.15 -14.51
C ALA A 276 5.36 -9.96 -13.20
N GLY A 277 6.51 -10.46 -12.74
CA GLY A 277 6.64 -11.09 -11.42
C GLY A 277 6.28 -10.14 -10.27
N GLN A 278 6.70 -8.88 -10.32
CA GLN A 278 6.35 -7.87 -9.31
C GLN A 278 4.84 -7.59 -9.28
N PHE A 279 4.17 -7.59 -10.44
CA PHE A 279 2.70 -7.51 -10.49
C PHE A 279 2.05 -8.73 -9.84
N PHE A 280 2.54 -9.93 -10.16
CA PHE A 280 2.05 -11.16 -9.55
C PHE A 280 2.18 -11.12 -8.02
N ASP A 281 3.35 -10.71 -7.51
CA ASP A 281 3.60 -10.58 -6.08
C ASP A 281 2.68 -9.55 -5.41
N MET A 282 2.40 -8.43 -6.09
CA MET A 282 1.48 -7.41 -5.61
C MET A 282 0.04 -7.94 -5.54
N PHE A 283 -0.44 -8.58 -6.62
CA PHE A 283 -1.77 -9.19 -6.64
C PHE A 283 -1.91 -10.32 -5.61
N ALA A 284 -0.85 -11.11 -5.40
CA ALA A 284 -0.85 -12.21 -4.43
C ALA A 284 -1.10 -11.75 -2.97
N GLN A 285 -0.92 -10.47 -2.65
CA GLN A 285 -1.23 -9.91 -1.32
C GLN A 285 -2.73 -9.82 -1.04
N PHE A 286 -3.59 -9.96 -2.06
CA PHE A 286 -5.04 -9.82 -1.96
C PHE A 286 -5.76 -11.18 -2.00
N ASP A 287 -5.35 -12.10 -1.12
CA ASP A 287 -5.83 -13.48 -1.04
C ASP A 287 -7.35 -13.63 -0.87
N ARG A 288 -8.00 -12.71 -0.16
CA ARG A 288 -9.45 -12.75 0.15
C ARG A 288 -10.36 -12.27 -0.98
N LEU A 289 -9.83 -11.83 -2.13
CA LEU A 289 -10.64 -11.29 -3.22
C LEU A 289 -11.09 -12.40 -4.19
N PRO A 290 -12.39 -12.53 -4.51
CA PRO A 290 -12.87 -13.56 -5.44
C PRO A 290 -12.25 -13.48 -6.84
N CYS A 291 -11.99 -12.26 -7.34
CA CYS A 291 -11.42 -12.04 -8.66
C CYS A 291 -9.91 -12.28 -8.75
N ILE A 292 -9.22 -12.48 -7.62
CA ILE A 292 -7.75 -12.53 -7.61
C ILE A 292 -7.23 -13.73 -8.40
N GLN A 293 -7.90 -14.88 -8.29
CA GLN A 293 -7.53 -16.07 -9.06
C GLN A 293 -7.65 -15.85 -10.56
N HIS A 294 -8.64 -15.06 -11.00
CA HIS A 294 -8.79 -14.73 -12.41
C HIS A 294 -7.65 -13.82 -12.90
N ILE A 295 -7.32 -12.77 -12.14
CA ILE A 295 -6.20 -11.86 -12.45
C ILE A 295 -4.87 -12.63 -12.48
N LEU A 296 -4.60 -13.48 -11.48
CA LEU A 296 -3.37 -14.26 -11.41
C LEU A 296 -3.26 -15.28 -12.55
N LYS A 297 -4.37 -15.94 -12.93
CA LYS A 297 -4.40 -16.83 -14.10
C LYS A 297 -4.07 -16.07 -15.39
N HIS A 298 -4.58 -14.85 -15.55
CA HIS A 298 -4.25 -14.00 -16.71
C HIS A 298 -2.76 -13.65 -16.75
N VAL A 299 -2.19 -13.18 -15.63
CA VAL A 299 -0.76 -12.85 -15.53
C VAL A 299 0.13 -14.06 -15.83
N VAL A 300 -0.20 -15.23 -15.27
CA VAL A 300 0.55 -16.47 -15.52
C VAL A 300 0.39 -16.94 -16.97
N GLY A 301 -0.82 -16.86 -17.53
CA GLY A 301 -1.09 -17.19 -18.94
C GLY A 301 -0.27 -16.31 -19.88
N TYR A 302 -0.19 -15.01 -19.60
CA TYR A 302 0.62 -14.05 -20.32
C TYR A 302 2.13 -14.38 -20.23
N LEU A 303 2.64 -14.61 -19.02
CA LEU A 303 4.05 -14.99 -18.80
C LEU A 303 4.45 -16.26 -19.54
N ASN A 304 3.55 -17.26 -19.61
CA ASN A 304 3.78 -18.51 -20.32
C ASN A 304 3.80 -18.33 -21.85
N GLN A 305 3.08 -17.34 -22.39
CA GLN A 305 3.11 -17.01 -23.81
C GLN A 305 4.37 -16.24 -24.22
N VAL A 306 4.78 -15.27 -23.42
CA VAL A 306 5.94 -14.42 -23.72
C VAL A 306 7.26 -15.14 -23.42
N SER A 307 7.34 -15.81 -22.28
CA SER A 307 8.61 -16.36 -21.76
C SER A 307 8.38 -17.63 -20.94
N PRO A 308 8.14 -18.78 -21.59
CA PRO A 308 7.93 -20.05 -20.89
C PRO A 308 9.17 -20.50 -20.10
N ASP A 309 10.37 -20.10 -20.54
CA ASP A 309 11.65 -20.54 -19.99
C ASP A 309 12.24 -19.57 -18.93
N SER A 310 11.45 -18.61 -18.43
CA SER A 310 11.91 -17.70 -17.37
C SER A 310 11.68 -18.30 -15.98
N ILE A 311 12.63 -18.05 -15.05
CA ILE A 311 12.50 -18.41 -13.64
C ILE A 311 11.22 -17.78 -13.04
N THR A 312 10.95 -16.52 -13.38
CA THR A 312 9.79 -15.79 -12.86
C THR A 312 8.48 -16.47 -13.26
N THR A 313 8.38 -16.93 -14.51
CA THR A 313 7.23 -17.70 -15.01
C THR A 313 7.05 -18.99 -14.21
N ALA A 314 8.13 -19.74 -13.98
CA ALA A 314 8.08 -20.97 -13.18
C ALA A 314 7.63 -20.70 -11.73
N ILE A 315 8.12 -19.64 -11.09
CA ILE A 315 7.74 -19.25 -9.73
C ILE A 315 6.25 -18.83 -9.67
N CYS A 316 5.78 -18.02 -10.60
CA CYS A 316 4.38 -17.59 -10.65
C CYS A 316 3.43 -18.77 -10.94
N MET A 317 3.80 -19.68 -11.84
CA MET A 317 3.04 -20.90 -12.13
C MET A 317 2.90 -21.82 -10.92
N PHE A 318 3.98 -21.93 -10.13
CA PHE A 318 4.01 -22.68 -8.88
C PHE A 318 3.10 -22.04 -7.82
N ARG A 319 3.15 -20.72 -7.66
CA ARG A 319 2.40 -20.03 -6.59
C ARG A 319 0.91 -19.82 -6.90
N SER A 320 0.53 -19.71 -8.16
CA SER A 320 -0.82 -19.32 -8.57
C SER A 320 -1.96 -20.18 -7.99
N PRO A 321 -1.88 -21.52 -7.95
CA PRO A 321 -2.96 -22.35 -7.41
C PRO A 321 -3.15 -22.23 -5.91
N LEU A 322 -2.14 -21.76 -5.18
CA LEU A 322 -2.11 -21.74 -3.71
C LEU A 322 -2.61 -20.41 -3.13
N ILE A 323 -2.71 -19.37 -3.96
CA ILE A 323 -3.15 -18.05 -3.50
C ILE A 323 -4.68 -18.03 -3.37
N GLY A 324 -5.16 -17.60 -2.20
CA GLY A 324 -6.59 -17.52 -1.88
C GLY A 324 -7.22 -18.82 -1.39
N ILE A 325 -6.41 -19.84 -1.06
CA ILE A 325 -6.88 -21.08 -0.43
C ILE A 325 -6.34 -21.12 1.00
N GLU A 326 -7.22 -21.26 1.97
CA GLU A 326 -6.85 -21.46 3.37
C GLU A 326 -6.21 -22.85 3.56
N SER A 327 -5.15 -22.94 4.36
CA SER A 327 -4.39 -24.18 4.61
C SER A 327 -5.18 -25.30 5.26
N VAL A 328 -6.28 -24.95 5.93
CA VAL A 328 -7.21 -25.90 6.57
C VAL A 328 -8.21 -26.47 5.55
N SER A 329 -8.34 -25.86 4.37
CA SER A 329 -9.29 -26.31 3.35
C SER A 329 -8.83 -27.62 2.69
N PRO A 330 -9.73 -28.59 2.45
CA PRO A 330 -9.42 -29.81 1.68
C PRO A 330 -8.87 -29.52 0.27
N GLN A 331 -9.20 -28.35 -0.28
CA GLN A 331 -8.71 -27.91 -1.59
C GLN A 331 -7.21 -27.57 -1.59
N PHE A 332 -6.63 -27.26 -0.41
CA PHE A 332 -5.22 -26.91 -0.27
C PHE A 332 -4.30 -28.07 -0.64
N ALA A 333 -4.62 -29.30 -0.20
CA ALA A 333 -3.81 -30.47 -0.53
C ALA A 333 -3.75 -30.74 -2.04
N SER A 334 -4.87 -30.60 -2.73
CA SER A 334 -4.94 -30.75 -4.20
C SER A 334 -4.18 -29.64 -4.91
N ALA A 335 -4.35 -28.38 -4.49
CA ALA A 335 -3.64 -27.24 -5.05
C ALA A 335 -2.11 -27.34 -4.82
N LEU A 336 -1.69 -27.85 -3.67
CA LEU A 336 -0.28 -28.10 -3.35
C LEU A 336 0.32 -29.18 -4.24
N GLY A 337 -0.41 -30.27 -4.47
CA GLY A 337 0.01 -31.32 -5.42
C GLY A 337 0.23 -30.74 -6.82
N GLN A 338 -0.75 -30.01 -7.35
CA GLN A 338 -0.65 -29.36 -8.67
C GLN A 338 0.53 -28.38 -8.75
N SER A 339 0.79 -27.65 -7.67
CA SER A 339 1.88 -26.68 -7.61
C SER A 339 3.25 -27.37 -7.60
N LEU A 340 3.43 -28.39 -6.76
CA LEU A 340 4.66 -29.18 -6.71
C LEU A 340 4.92 -29.91 -8.04
N ASP A 341 3.89 -30.40 -8.73
CA ASP A 341 4.02 -31.01 -10.05
C ASP A 341 4.47 -30.00 -11.11
N ARG A 342 3.92 -28.79 -11.10
CA ARG A 342 4.35 -27.69 -11.99
C ARG A 342 5.80 -27.29 -11.73
N LEU A 343 6.20 -27.21 -10.46
CA LEU A 343 7.57 -26.90 -10.08
C LEU A 343 8.54 -28.02 -10.48
N ASN A 344 8.18 -29.29 -10.26
CA ASN A 344 8.98 -30.44 -10.67
C ASN A 344 9.14 -30.51 -12.19
N THR A 345 8.09 -30.19 -12.94
CA THR A 345 8.14 -30.09 -14.41
C THR A 345 9.08 -28.96 -14.85
N SER A 346 9.01 -27.81 -14.18
CA SER A 346 9.88 -26.66 -14.47
C SER A 346 11.35 -26.95 -14.12
N LEU A 347 11.62 -27.65 -13.02
CA LEU A 347 12.98 -28.09 -12.64
C LEU A 347 13.60 -29.08 -13.63
N ARG A 348 12.77 -29.88 -14.33
CA ARG A 348 13.24 -30.76 -15.41
C ARG A 348 13.58 -29.99 -16.68
N LYS A 349 12.79 -28.96 -17.01
CA LYS A 349 12.97 -28.12 -18.21
C LYS A 349 14.13 -27.13 -18.06
N LEU A 350 14.22 -26.44 -16.92
CA LEU A 350 15.22 -25.39 -16.65
C LEU A 350 16.41 -25.95 -15.88
N SER A 351 17.22 -26.78 -16.55
CA SER A 351 18.36 -27.49 -15.91
C SER A 351 19.45 -26.55 -15.37
N SER A 352 19.67 -25.41 -16.02
CA SER A 352 20.67 -24.41 -15.65
C SER A 352 20.27 -23.50 -14.48
N LEU A 353 18.97 -23.40 -14.16
CA LEU A 353 18.42 -22.47 -13.17
C LEU A 353 17.79 -23.19 -11.96
N LYS A 354 18.14 -24.48 -11.79
CA LYS A 354 17.66 -25.33 -10.69
C LYS A 354 17.96 -24.75 -9.31
N ALA A 355 19.11 -24.10 -9.15
CA ALA A 355 19.53 -23.52 -7.88
C ALA A 355 18.60 -22.34 -7.48
N ASP A 356 18.37 -21.40 -8.37
CA ASP A 356 17.56 -20.22 -8.06
C ASP A 356 16.08 -20.58 -7.88
N LEU A 357 15.54 -21.50 -8.69
CA LEU A 357 14.18 -22.01 -8.51
C LEU A 357 14.02 -22.74 -7.17
N SER A 358 15.03 -23.49 -6.74
CA SER A 358 15.04 -24.17 -5.43
C SER A 358 15.13 -23.18 -4.27
N LYS A 359 15.95 -22.12 -4.37
CA LYS A 359 16.00 -21.04 -3.37
C LYS A 359 14.63 -20.36 -3.21
N SER A 360 13.98 -19.98 -4.31
CA SER A 360 12.66 -19.35 -4.27
C SER A 360 11.58 -20.30 -3.74
N ALA A 361 11.64 -21.59 -4.08
CA ALA A 361 10.73 -22.60 -3.53
C ALA A 361 10.92 -22.75 -2.01
N ILE A 362 12.17 -22.78 -1.52
CA ILE A 362 12.47 -22.84 -0.08
C ILE A 362 11.95 -21.61 0.64
N GLN A 363 12.23 -20.41 0.12
CA GLN A 363 11.78 -19.15 0.71
C GLN A 363 10.26 -19.06 0.82
N TRP A 364 9.53 -19.74 -0.07
CA TRP A 364 8.07 -19.80 -0.04
C TRP A 364 7.51 -20.90 0.88
N ILE A 365 8.10 -22.11 0.86
CA ILE A 365 7.64 -23.25 1.67
C ILE A 365 7.93 -23.05 3.16
N LEU A 366 9.05 -22.42 3.49
CA LEU A 366 9.56 -22.32 4.85
C LEU A 366 8.63 -21.52 5.80
N PRO A 367 8.10 -20.34 5.41
CA PRO A 367 7.12 -19.61 6.22
C PRO A 367 5.86 -20.43 6.51
N ILE A 368 5.37 -21.20 5.53
CA ILE A 368 4.15 -22.01 5.67
C ILE A 368 4.34 -23.10 6.73
N ILE A 369 5.51 -23.77 6.72
CA ILE A 369 5.84 -24.80 7.71
C ILE A 369 5.96 -24.22 9.13
N LEU A 370 6.49 -22.99 9.25
CA LEU A 370 6.81 -22.36 10.54
C LEU A 370 5.66 -21.57 11.14
N THR A 371 4.75 -21.06 10.31
CA THR A 371 3.67 -20.17 10.74
C THR A 371 2.37 -20.91 11.03
N GLU A 372 2.11 -22.03 10.34
CA GLU A 372 0.84 -22.75 10.49
C GLU A 372 0.96 -23.89 11.51
N ILE A 373 0.36 -23.65 12.68
CA ILE A 373 0.42 -24.55 13.84
C ILE A 373 -0.55 -25.75 13.68
N ASP A 374 -1.69 -25.55 13.03
CA ASP A 374 -2.79 -26.54 12.89
C ASP A 374 -2.89 -27.16 11.48
N MET A 375 -1.76 -27.32 10.78
CA MET A 375 -1.75 -28.00 9.48
C MET A 375 -1.83 -29.52 9.62
N ASP A 376 -2.54 -30.15 8.68
CA ASP A 376 -2.62 -31.61 8.56
C ASP A 376 -1.23 -32.26 8.57
N PRO A 377 -1.00 -33.29 9.43
CA PRO A 377 0.30 -33.95 9.54
C PRO A 377 0.81 -34.56 8.22
N SER A 378 -0.11 -34.97 7.33
CA SER A 378 0.19 -35.50 6.00
C SER A 378 0.73 -34.42 5.06
N ILE A 379 0.11 -33.25 5.03
CA ILE A 379 0.51 -32.08 4.23
C ILE A 379 1.88 -31.57 4.72
N LYS A 380 2.05 -31.47 6.04
CA LYS A 380 3.34 -31.11 6.65
C LYS A 380 4.47 -32.07 6.24
N LYS A 381 4.19 -33.38 6.17
CA LYS A 381 5.17 -34.38 5.72
C LYS A 381 5.56 -34.19 4.25
N VAL A 382 4.62 -33.86 3.38
CA VAL A 382 4.87 -33.58 1.94
C VAL A 382 5.67 -32.29 1.74
N LEU A 383 5.36 -31.24 2.51
CA LEU A 383 6.13 -30.00 2.48
C LEU A 383 7.57 -30.22 2.97
N LEU A 384 7.76 -31.01 4.03
CA LEU A 384 9.09 -31.35 4.54
C LEU A 384 9.90 -32.21 3.58
N SER A 385 9.28 -33.19 2.90
CA SER A 385 9.98 -34.00 1.91
C SER A 385 10.36 -33.17 0.69
N SER A 386 9.50 -32.25 0.27
CA SER A 386 9.76 -31.30 -0.82
C SER A 386 10.87 -30.32 -0.45
N LEU A 387 10.84 -29.75 0.77
CA LEU A 387 11.89 -28.88 1.29
C LEU A 387 13.26 -29.58 1.30
N ARG A 388 13.32 -30.82 1.82
CA ARG A 388 14.56 -31.62 1.80
C ARG A 388 15.08 -31.88 0.38
N LYS A 389 14.17 -32.12 -0.57
CA LYS A 389 14.52 -32.30 -1.98
C LYS A 389 15.13 -31.03 -2.57
N PHE A 390 14.57 -29.85 -2.30
CA PHE A 390 15.12 -28.58 -2.79
C PHE A 390 16.45 -28.23 -2.14
N CYS A 391 16.63 -28.47 -0.83
CA CYS A 391 17.93 -28.32 -0.17
C CYS A 391 18.98 -29.24 -0.82
N ARG A 392 18.63 -30.49 -1.10
CA ARG A 392 19.52 -31.44 -1.78
C ARG A 392 19.92 -30.96 -3.19
N ILE A 393 18.98 -30.39 -3.95
CA ILE A 393 19.28 -29.82 -5.27
C ILE A 393 20.24 -28.63 -5.16
N LEU A 394 20.16 -27.83 -4.09
CA LEU A 394 21.11 -26.74 -3.82
C LEU A 394 22.50 -27.26 -3.45
N ASP A 395 22.58 -28.34 -2.69
CA ASP A 395 23.87 -28.95 -2.31
C ASP A 395 24.55 -29.65 -3.52
N GLU A 396 23.76 -30.20 -4.44
CA GLU A 396 24.25 -30.87 -5.66
C GLU A 396 24.66 -29.89 -6.77
N THR A 397 24.13 -28.65 -6.77
CA THR A 397 24.48 -27.61 -7.76
C THR A 397 25.78 -26.88 -7.38
N LYS A 398 26.88 -27.62 -7.22
CA LYS A 398 28.21 -27.04 -7.01
C LYS A 398 28.69 -26.34 -8.28
N GLY A 399 28.96 -25.04 -8.18
CA GLY A 399 29.44 -24.22 -9.29
C GLY A 399 30.81 -24.67 -9.80
N THR A 400 31.01 -24.56 -11.11
CA THR A 400 32.24 -24.82 -11.87
C THR A 400 33.40 -23.84 -11.59
N SER A 401 33.35 -23.07 -10.50
CA SER A 401 34.32 -22.00 -10.20
C SER A 401 34.85 -22.15 -8.78
N GLN A 402 36.18 -22.07 -8.64
CA GLN A 402 37.02 -22.34 -7.47
C GLN A 402 36.80 -21.44 -6.22
N THR A 403 35.57 -21.02 -5.92
CA THR A 403 35.22 -20.41 -4.63
C THR A 403 34.26 -21.33 -3.89
N ASN A 404 34.84 -22.18 -3.03
CA ASN A 404 34.16 -23.13 -2.17
C ASN A 404 33.29 -22.43 -1.12
N GLY A 405 32.03 -22.14 -1.46
CA GLY A 405 30.97 -21.83 -0.52
C GLY A 405 29.73 -22.66 -0.87
N ASP A 406 29.24 -23.48 0.06
CA ASP A 406 27.98 -24.20 -0.13
C ASP A 406 26.85 -23.18 -0.39
N LEU A 407 26.20 -23.25 -1.56
CA LEU A 407 25.14 -22.32 -1.95
C LEU A 407 23.98 -22.29 -0.92
N LEU A 408 23.79 -23.39 -0.18
CA LEU A 408 22.88 -23.48 0.94
C LEU A 408 23.37 -22.67 2.15
N ALA A 409 24.66 -22.71 2.47
CA ALA A 409 25.26 -21.92 3.55
C ALA A 409 25.23 -20.42 3.25
N ASP A 410 25.47 -20.03 2.00
CA ASP A 410 25.34 -18.63 1.57
C ASP A 410 23.87 -18.16 1.59
N PHE A 411 22.92 -19.04 1.26
CA PHE A 411 21.49 -18.74 1.38
C PHE A 411 21.06 -18.58 2.85
N ILE A 412 21.53 -19.44 3.74
CA ILE A 412 21.29 -19.35 5.19
C ILE A 412 21.89 -18.06 5.76
N ARG A 413 23.09 -17.64 5.31
CA ARG A 413 23.71 -16.38 5.71
C ARG A 413 22.86 -15.17 5.29
N ASN A 414 22.38 -15.16 4.03
CA ASN A 414 21.49 -14.12 3.54
C ASN A 414 20.17 -14.04 4.33
N LEU A 415 19.61 -15.17 4.75
CA LEU A 415 18.40 -15.17 5.61
C LEU A 415 18.66 -14.55 7.00
N ARG A 416 19.85 -14.78 7.59
CA ARG A 416 20.24 -14.15 8.86
C ARG A 416 20.43 -12.64 8.71
N GLU A 417 21.07 -12.19 7.63
CA GLU A 417 21.26 -10.76 7.35
C GLU A 417 19.93 -10.03 7.13
N ASN A 418 18.91 -10.72 6.60
CA ASN A 418 17.55 -10.21 6.45
C ASN A 418 16.68 -10.30 7.73
N GLY A 419 17.26 -10.71 8.87
CA GLY A 419 16.55 -10.80 10.15
C GLY A 419 15.66 -12.04 10.32
N GLN A 420 15.75 -13.04 9.45
CA GLN A 420 14.97 -14.28 9.49
C GLN A 420 15.72 -15.41 10.22
N GLU A 421 16.06 -15.22 11.50
CA GLU A 421 16.86 -16.18 12.29
C GLU A 421 16.18 -17.54 12.50
N LYS A 422 14.85 -17.56 12.66
CA LYS A 422 14.07 -18.81 12.85
C LYS A 422 14.12 -19.70 11.60
N ASP A 423 14.06 -19.07 10.44
CA ASP A 423 14.10 -19.72 9.13
C ASP A 423 15.50 -20.29 8.88
N ALA A 424 16.54 -19.51 9.17
CA ALA A 424 17.94 -19.91 9.03
C ALA A 424 18.30 -21.09 9.96
N THR A 425 17.94 -21.02 11.25
CA THR A 425 18.19 -22.10 12.22
C THR A 425 17.44 -23.38 11.89
N TYR A 426 16.23 -23.26 11.31
CA TYR A 426 15.47 -24.42 10.86
C TYR A 426 16.12 -25.12 9.65
N LEU A 427 16.59 -24.34 8.67
CA LEU A 427 17.31 -24.87 7.51
C LEU A 427 18.64 -25.51 7.90
N GLU A 428 19.39 -24.94 8.84
CA GLU A 428 20.62 -25.53 9.38
C GLU A 428 20.37 -26.90 10.02
N ARG A 429 19.29 -27.02 10.81
CA ARG A 429 18.92 -28.31 11.42
C ARG A 429 18.59 -29.38 10.37
N ILE A 430 18.02 -28.99 9.23
CA ILE A 430 17.74 -29.90 8.11
C ILE A 430 19.03 -30.25 7.37
N GLY A 431 19.88 -29.27 7.07
CA GLY A 431 21.18 -29.45 6.42
C GLY A 431 22.11 -30.36 7.22
N SER A 432 22.26 -30.16 8.54
CA SER A 432 23.11 -31.00 9.41
C SER A 432 22.64 -32.46 9.48
N LYS A 433 21.33 -32.71 9.43
CA LYS A 433 20.77 -34.06 9.35
C LYS A 433 21.00 -34.72 7.98
N GLN A 434 21.12 -33.94 6.92
CA GLN A 434 21.41 -34.43 5.57
C GLN A 434 22.89 -34.69 5.35
N SER A 435 23.79 -33.80 5.81
CA SER A 435 25.24 -33.99 5.75
C SER A 435 25.69 -35.24 6.50
N SER A 436 25.17 -35.46 7.71
CA SER A 436 25.47 -36.65 8.52
C SER A 436 24.90 -37.96 7.93
N ALA A 437 23.84 -37.89 7.10
CA ALA A 437 23.32 -39.05 6.37
C ALA A 437 24.12 -39.34 5.08
N ASN A 438 24.61 -38.29 4.41
CA ASN A 438 25.50 -38.41 3.25
C ASN A 438 26.87 -38.95 3.63
N GLU A 439 27.46 -38.53 4.76
CA GLU A 439 28.73 -39.09 5.26
C GLU A 439 28.61 -40.58 5.62
N LYS A 440 27.50 -40.99 6.25
CA LYS A 440 27.25 -42.40 6.58
C LYS A 440 27.02 -43.28 5.34
N THR A 441 26.38 -42.73 4.31
CA THR A 441 26.15 -43.46 3.05
C THR A 441 27.42 -43.55 2.20
N LEU A 442 28.29 -42.53 2.23
CA LEU A 442 29.60 -42.56 1.60
C LEU A 442 30.55 -43.56 2.30
N GLN A 443 30.59 -43.56 3.64
CA GLN A 443 31.33 -44.55 4.42
C GLN A 443 30.82 -45.99 4.21
N ALA A 444 29.51 -46.17 4.02
CA ALA A 444 28.94 -47.48 3.70
C ALA A 444 29.26 -47.95 2.27
N GLN A 445 29.40 -47.04 1.30
CA GLN A 445 29.83 -47.38 -0.06
C GLN A 445 31.32 -47.71 -0.13
N ASP A 446 32.19 -46.97 0.59
CA ASP A 446 33.62 -47.29 0.68
C ASP A 446 33.91 -48.61 1.40
N ALA A 447 33.02 -49.04 2.31
CA ALA A 447 33.08 -50.33 2.98
C ALA A 447 32.62 -51.52 2.11
N LEU A 448 31.97 -51.27 0.96
CA LEU A 448 31.48 -52.29 0.02
C LEU A 448 32.44 -52.52 -1.16
N VAL A 449 33.46 -51.66 -1.33
CA VAL A 449 34.47 -51.71 -2.40
C VAL A 449 35.83 -52.22 -1.88
N ARG A 450 35.94 -52.53 -0.59
CA ARG A 450 37.04 -53.31 0.02
C ARG A 450 36.57 -54.70 0.34
#